data_AF-A0A9E1QDB6-F1
#
_entry.id   AF-A0A9E1QDB6-F1
#
_cell.length_a   1.000
_cell.length_b   1.000
_cell.length_c   1.000
_cell.angle_alpha   90.00
_cell.angle_beta   90.00
_cell.angle_gamma   90.00
#
_symmetry.space_group_name_H-M   'P 1'
#
loop_
_entity.id
_entity.type
_entity.pdbx_description
1 polymer ?
#
loop_
_entity_poly.entity_id
_entity_poly.type
_entity_poly.pdbx_seq_one_letter_code
_entity_poly.pdbx_strand_id
1 'polypeptide(L)'
;MFDLDRWREIFQSINKNKLRSIMSGFTVAFAILLFTLLFGVVSGLKNTFEGAFIDNAVNSMIVRVWKTTKPFNGLQSGRRIQLKNPDYDYLAE
;
A
#
# COMPACT_ATOMS: atom_id res chain seq x y z
N MET A 1 -6.71 -44.97 -20.28
CA MET A 1 -5.78 -44.18 -19.44
C MET A 1 -6.49 -43.27 -18.43
N PHE A 2 -7.82 -43.12 -18.49
CA PHE A 2 -8.61 -42.58 -17.38
C PHE A 2 -9.36 -43.72 -16.70
N ASP A 3 -8.89 -44.15 -15.53
CA ASP A 3 -9.51 -45.24 -14.77
C ASP A 3 -10.60 -44.67 -13.85
N LEU A 4 -11.84 -44.74 -14.34
CA LEU A 4 -13.04 -44.34 -13.61
C LEU A 4 -13.19 -45.10 -12.28
N ASP A 5 -12.73 -46.36 -12.25
CA ASP A 5 -12.75 -47.21 -11.07
C ASP A 5 -11.90 -46.65 -9.93
N ARG A 6 -10.74 -46.07 -10.26
CA ARG A 6 -9.85 -45.48 -9.26
C ARG A 6 -10.47 -44.24 -8.61
N TRP A 7 -11.14 -43.41 -9.40
CA TRP A 7 -11.89 -42.26 -8.89
C TRP A 7 -13.04 -42.71 -8.00
N ARG A 8 -13.77 -43.75 -8.40
CA ARG A 8 -14.87 -44.31 -7.60
C ARG A 8 -14.39 -44.86 -6.25
N GLU A 9 -13.23 -45.51 -6.23
CA GLU A 9 -12.60 -46.03 -5.01
C GLU A 9 -12.18 -44.92 -4.04
N ILE A 10 -11.61 -43.82 -4.56
CA ILE A 10 -11.25 -42.64 -3.76
C ILE A 10 -12.51 -42.01 -3.13
N PHE A 11 -13.58 -41.83 -3.92
CA PHE A 11 -14.84 -41.30 -3.40
C PHE A 11 -15.49 -42.24 -2.37
N GLN A 12 -15.41 -43.56 -2.56
CA GLN A 12 -15.85 -44.52 -1.54
C GLN A 12 -15.05 -44.40 -0.24
N SER A 13 -13.73 -44.23 -0.31
CA SER A 13 -12.87 -44.03 0.86
C SER A 13 -13.19 -42.74 1.62
N ILE A 14 -13.40 -41.64 0.90
CA ILE A 14 -13.85 -40.35 1.45
C ILE A 14 -15.21 -40.50 2.14
N ASN A 15 -16.15 -41.20 1.51
CA ASN A 15 -17.50 -41.41 2.04
C ASN A 15 -17.51 -42.33 3.28
N LYS A 16 -16.51 -43.22 3.40
CA LYS A 16 -16.33 -44.11 4.56
C LYS A 16 -15.87 -43.35 5.82
N ASN A 17 -15.11 -42.26 5.65
CA ASN A 17 -14.61 -41.40 6.74
C ASN A 17 -14.97 -39.93 6.52
N LYS A 18 -16.27 -39.64 6.43
CA LYS A 18 -16.80 -38.31 6.07
C LYS A 18 -16.26 -37.19 6.96
N LEU A 19 -16.27 -37.37 8.28
CA LEU A 19 -15.87 -36.33 9.23
C LEU A 19 -14.41 -35.92 9.05
N ARG A 20 -13.50 -36.89 8.90
CA ARG A 20 -12.07 -36.62 8.72
C ARG A 20 -11.81 -35.90 7.39
N SER A 21 -12.45 -36.38 6.32
CA SER A 21 -12.24 -35.80 4.99
C SER A 21 -12.83 -34.39 4.89
N ILE A 22 -13.99 -34.14 5.51
CA ILE A 22 -14.61 -32.80 5.56
C ILE A 22 -13.74 -31.84 6.38
N MET A 23 -13.28 -32.24 7.58
CA MET A 23 -12.44 -31.38 8.41
C MET A 23 -11.14 -31.00 7.71
N SER A 24 -10.47 -31.97 7.06
CA SER A 24 -9.24 -31.69 6.31
C SER A 24 -9.49 -30.76 5.10
N GLY A 25 -10.55 -30.99 4.33
CA GLY A 25 -10.92 -30.11 3.22
C GLY A 25 -11.30 -28.71 3.70
N PHE A 26 -12.01 -28.61 4.82
CA PHE A 26 -12.38 -27.34 5.45
C PHE A 26 -11.15 -26.55 5.90
N THR A 27 -10.15 -27.19 6.51
CA THR A 27 -8.90 -26.52 6.90
C THR A 27 -8.18 -25.90 5.69
N VAL A 28 -8.10 -26.64 4.58
CA VAL A 28 -7.46 -26.14 3.35
C VAL A 28 -8.25 -24.98 2.75
N ALA A 29 -9.57 -25.11 2.64
CA ALA A 29 -10.44 -24.05 2.12
C ALA A 29 -10.37 -22.80 3.00
N PHE A 30 -10.37 -22.97 4.32
CA PHE A 30 -10.27 -21.89 5.29
C PHE A 30 -8.91 -21.18 5.24
N ALA A 31 -7.81 -21.91 5.02
CA ALA A 31 -6.48 -21.32 4.84
C ALA A 31 -6.41 -20.44 3.58
N ILE A 32 -6.96 -20.91 2.46
CA ILE A 32 -7.02 -20.14 1.20
C ILE A 32 -7.90 -18.91 1.38
N LEU A 33 -9.02 -19.04 2.09
CA LEU A 33 -9.92 -17.93 2.41
C LEU A 33 -9.19 -16.85 3.21
N LEU A 34 -8.52 -17.23 4.31
CA LEU A 34 -7.76 -16.30 5.14
C LEU A 34 -6.65 -15.61 4.35
N PHE A 35 -5.92 -16.36 3.53
CA PHE A 35 -4.87 -15.80 2.67
C PHE A 35 -5.43 -14.76 1.70
N THR A 36 -6.51 -15.10 1.00
CA THR A 36 -7.13 -14.21 0.00
C THR A 36 -7.72 -12.97 0.64
N LEU A 37 -8.37 -13.12 1.79
CA LEU A 37 -8.95 -11.99 2.54
C LEU A 37 -7.85 -11.04 3.02
N LEU A 38 -6.76 -11.56 3.59
CA LEU A 38 -5.64 -10.75 4.04
C LEU A 38 -4.96 -10.04 2.86
N PHE A 39 -4.77 -10.74 1.73
CA PHE A 39 -4.24 -10.13 0.51
C PHE A 39 -5.13 -8.98 0.00
N GLY A 40 -6.45 -9.15 0.03
CA GLY A 40 -7.42 -8.12 -0.32
C GLY A 40 -7.32 -6.91 0.60
N VAL A 41 -7.26 -7.12 1.92
CA VAL A 41 -7.11 -6.05 2.92
C VAL A 41 -5.79 -5.30 2.72
N VAL A 42 -4.67 -6.00 2.53
CA VAL A 42 -3.35 -5.39 2.31
C VAL A 42 -3.36 -4.53 1.05
N SER A 43 -3.92 -5.04 -0.05
CA SER A 43 -3.99 -4.31 -1.33
C SER A 43 -4.92 -3.09 -1.24
N GLY A 44 -6.07 -3.23 -0.59
CA GLY A 44 -7.00 -2.12 -0.37
C GLY A 44 -6.41 -1.05 0.55
N LEU A 45 -5.70 -1.45 1.59
CA LEU A 45 -5.01 -0.54 2.51
C LEU A 45 -3.90 0.22 1.78
N LYS A 46 -3.07 -0.49 0.99
CA LYS A 46 -2.02 0.14 0.18
C LYS A 46 -2.59 1.22 -0.75
N ASN A 47 -3.66 0.92 -1.48
CA ASN A 47 -4.28 1.88 -2.38
C ASN A 47 -4.88 3.10 -1.65
N THR A 48 -5.48 2.86 -0.48
CA THR A 48 -6.04 3.94 0.35
C THR A 48 -4.95 4.83 0.92
N PHE A 49 -3.84 4.23 1.37
CA PHE A 49 -2.68 4.95 1.89
C PHE A 49 -2.00 5.74 0.77
N GLU A 50 -1.75 5.14 -0.39
CA GLU A 50 -1.22 5.85 -1.56
C GLU A 50 -2.09 7.06 -1.92
N GLY A 51 -3.43 6.94 -1.87
CA GLY A 51 -4.36 8.04 -2.08
C GLY A 51 -4.37 9.11 -0.98
N ALA A 52 -4.21 8.72 0.29
CA ALA A 52 -4.20 9.63 1.43
C ALA A 52 -2.86 10.38 1.59
N PHE A 53 -1.76 9.79 1.13
CA PHE A 53 -0.42 10.38 1.19
C PHE A 53 -0.02 11.13 -0.09
N ILE A 54 -0.94 11.39 -1.03
CA ILE A 54 -0.67 12.18 -2.26
C ILE A 54 -0.11 13.59 -1.95
N ASP A 55 -0.38 14.15 -0.76
CA ASP A 55 0.26 15.40 -0.31
C ASP A 55 1.79 15.29 -0.12
N ASN A 56 2.31 14.08 0.07
CA ASN A 56 3.74 13.77 0.00
C ASN A 56 4.07 13.22 -1.39
N ALA A 57 3.76 13.99 -2.43
CA ALA A 57 4.26 13.71 -3.76
C ALA A 57 5.78 13.50 -3.67
N VAL A 58 6.27 12.41 -4.27
CA VAL A 58 7.69 12.02 -4.27
C VAL A 58 8.61 13.14 -4.81
N ASN A 59 8.02 14.15 -5.47
CA ASN A 59 8.68 15.32 -6.01
C ASN A 59 8.27 16.64 -5.31
N SER A 60 8.04 16.63 -4.00
CA SER A 60 7.77 17.85 -3.23
C SER A 60 9.04 18.38 -2.56
N MET A 61 9.31 19.69 -2.72
CA MET A 61 10.43 20.37 -2.06
C MET A 61 9.89 21.42 -1.09
N ILE A 62 10.24 21.27 0.19
CA ILE A 62 9.84 22.21 1.24
C ILE A 62 11.00 23.18 1.49
N VAL A 63 10.79 24.46 1.17
CA VAL A 63 11.77 25.52 1.42
C VAL A 63 11.39 26.28 2.68
N ARG A 64 12.25 26.25 3.71
CA ARG A 64 12.10 27.05 4.92
C ARG A 64 13.10 28.19 4.91
N VAL A 65 12.61 29.43 5.04
CA VAL A 65 13.45 30.62 5.05
C VAL A 65 13.59 31.18 6.46
N TRP A 66 14.81 31.60 6.80
CA TRP A 66 15.18 32.23 8.06
C TRP A 66 15.32 33.76 7.90
N LYS A 67 15.72 34.47 8.95
CA LYS A 67 15.89 35.93 8.90
C LYS A 67 17.05 36.33 7.98
N THR A 68 16.93 37.47 7.30
CA THR A 68 17.99 38.00 6.42
C THR A 68 19.27 38.30 7.20
N THR A 69 20.43 37.85 6.70
CA THR A 69 21.74 38.15 7.31
C THR A 69 22.43 39.36 6.70
N LYS A 70 22.15 39.67 5.43
CA LYS A 70 22.72 40.81 4.70
C LYS A 70 21.66 41.86 4.36
N PRO A 71 21.98 43.17 4.44
CA PRO A 71 21.12 44.21 3.91
C PRO A 71 21.09 44.14 2.37
N PHE A 72 19.93 44.40 1.78
CA PHE A 72 19.73 44.31 0.33
C PHE A 72 18.70 45.34 -0.14
N ASN A 73 18.99 46.03 -1.25
CA ASN A 73 18.11 47.00 -1.91
C ASN A 73 17.48 48.03 -0.95
N GLY A 74 18.30 48.67 -0.09
CA GLY A 74 17.85 49.67 0.88
C GLY A 74 17.16 49.12 2.14
N LEU A 75 17.07 47.80 2.27
CA LEU A 75 16.38 47.14 3.38
C LEU A 75 17.37 46.54 4.39
N GLN A 76 17.07 46.70 5.68
CA GLN A 76 17.91 46.20 6.78
C GLN A 76 17.89 44.67 6.93
N SER A 77 18.93 44.12 7.58
CA SER A 77 19.03 42.71 7.97
C SER A 77 18.09 42.38 9.14
N GLY A 78 17.84 41.10 9.39
CA GLY A 78 16.98 40.60 10.47
C GLY A 78 15.50 40.46 10.13
N ARG A 79 15.12 40.69 8.87
CA ARG A 79 13.71 40.60 8.43
C ARG A 79 13.34 39.16 8.09
N ARG A 80 12.08 38.79 8.32
CA ARG A 80 11.53 37.51 7.87
C ARG A 80 11.24 37.62 6.37
N ILE A 81 11.76 36.67 5.60
CA ILE A 81 11.45 36.55 4.17
C ILE A 81 10.12 35.82 4.04
N GLN A 82 9.22 36.38 3.23
CA GLN A 82 7.98 35.75 2.84
C GLN A 82 8.13 35.32 1.38
N LEU A 83 8.15 34.01 1.14
CA LEU A 83 8.15 33.45 -0.20
C LEU A 83 6.79 33.68 -0.85
N LYS A 84 6.81 34.07 -2.11
CA LYS A 84 5.62 34.18 -2.96
C LYS A 84 5.72 33.11 -4.05
N ASN A 85 4.59 32.66 -4.57
CA ASN A 85 4.54 31.69 -5.68
C ASN A 85 5.42 32.07 -6.90
N PRO A 86 5.50 33.33 -7.37
CA PRO A 86 6.41 33.70 -8.46
C PRO A 86 7.90 33.58 -8.12
N ASP A 87 8.28 33.43 -6.84
CA ASP A 87 9.69 33.20 -6.48
C ASP A 87 10.15 31.77 -6.84
N TYR A 88 9.21 30.87 -7.18
CA TYR A 88 9.50 29.51 -7.66
C TYR A 88 10.34 29.50 -8.93
N ASP A 89 10.14 30.47 -9.83
CA ASP A 89 10.84 30.54 -11.12
C ASP A 89 12.37 30.72 -10.95
N TYR A 90 12.83 31.17 -9.76
CA TYR A 90 14.24 31.29 -9.42
C TYR A 90 14.86 29.98 -8.87
N LEU A 91 14.06 28.93 -8.64
CA LEU A 91 14.52 27.63 -8.14
C LEU A 91 14.79 26.61 -9.26
N ALA A 92 14.30 26.87 -10.48
CA ALA A 92 14.53 26.03 -11.65
C ALA A 92 15.74 26.55 -12.44
N GLU A 93 16.91 25.94 -12.22
CA GLU A 93 18.08 26.04 -13.11
C GLU A 93 18.29 24.70 -13.82
#